data_AF-A0A382BF01-F1
#
_entry.id   AF-A0A382BF01-F1
#
_cell.length_a   1.000
_cell.length_b   1.000
_cell.length_c   1.000
_cell.angle_alpha   90.00
_cell.angle_beta   90.00
_cell.angle_gamma   90.00
#
_symmetry.space_group_name_H-M   'P 1'
#
loop_
_entity.id
_entity.type
_entity.pdbx_description
1 polymer ?
#
loop_
_entity_poly.entity_id
_entity_poly.type
_entity_poly.pdbx_seq_one_letter_code
_entity_poly.pdbx_strand_id
1 'polypeptide(L)'
;MKKIITSSILLLFPILLFGQTIDNFDADPGAGYWGHEISENADSTLSYINETYVADPVTEGSGAMQLEYSAHNIEAWGGYAKIFHMLGGSDDEPESPLEGSWKLSPVAGALGVGPSPGDYSWWSSSAEDATTRAC
;
A
#
# COMPACT_ATOMS: atom_id res chain seq x y z
N MET A 1 5.61 46.74 -17.24
CA MET A 1 5.14 46.27 -15.92
C MET A 1 4.37 44.95 -16.01
N LYS A 2 3.36 44.79 -16.88
CA LYS A 2 2.59 43.53 -17.05
C LYS A 2 3.44 42.28 -17.38
N LYS A 3 4.46 42.39 -18.23
CA LYS A 3 5.32 41.25 -18.63
C LYS A 3 6.21 40.70 -17.51
N ILE A 4 6.55 41.53 -16.52
CA ILE A 4 7.42 41.14 -15.40
C ILE A 4 6.62 40.27 -14.42
N ILE A 5 5.35 40.60 -14.19
CA ILE A 5 4.45 39.88 -13.28
C ILE A 5 4.13 38.47 -13.81
N THR A 6 3.90 38.32 -15.13
CA THR A 6 3.64 37.00 -15.74
C THR A 6 4.86 36.08 -15.69
N SER A 7 6.06 36.63 -15.87
CA SER A 7 7.31 35.87 -15.79
C SER A 7 7.62 35.41 -14.37
N SER A 8 7.30 36.21 -13.35
CA SER A 8 7.47 35.83 -11.94
C SER A 8 6.52 34.71 -11.51
N ILE A 9 5.28 34.69 -12.00
CA ILE A 9 4.31 33.62 -11.72
C ILE A 9 4.74 32.29 -12.36
N LEU A 10 5.27 32.32 -13.59
CA LEU A 10 5.82 31.11 -14.23
C LEU A 10 7.05 30.56 -13.51
N LEU A 11 7.89 31.42 -12.92
CA LEU A 11 9.09 31.00 -12.19
C LEU A 11 8.79 30.44 -10.79
N LEU A 12 7.66 30.86 -10.18
CA LEU A 12 7.18 30.38 -8.88
C LEU A 12 6.28 29.14 -8.99
N PHE A 13 5.78 28.81 -10.19
CA PHE A 13 4.93 27.65 -10.43
C PHE A 13 5.59 26.31 -10.04
N PRO A 14 6.90 26.05 -10.33
CA PRO A 14 7.58 24.85 -9.85
C PRO A 14 7.72 24.84 -8.32
N ILE A 15 7.85 26.02 -7.70
CA ILE A 15 8.08 26.17 -6.26
C ILE A 15 6.78 25.94 -5.46
N LEU A 16 5.63 26.30 -6.03
CA LEU A 16 4.30 26.01 -5.48
C LEU A 16 3.83 24.57 -5.77
N LEU A 17 4.50 23.86 -6.68
CA LEU A 17 4.27 22.46 -7.02
C LEU A 17 5.09 21.48 -6.18
N PHE A 18 6.04 21.96 -5.36
CA PHE A 18 6.51 21.18 -4.20
C PHE A 18 5.37 21.17 -3.18
N GLY A 19 4.36 20.36 -3.50
CA GLY A 19 3.31 19.95 -2.59
C GLY A 19 3.95 19.55 -1.28
N GLN A 20 3.23 19.81 -0.20
CA GLN A 20 3.62 19.52 1.17
C GLN A 20 4.39 18.20 1.19
N THR A 21 5.69 18.26 1.48
CA THR A 21 6.44 17.10 1.94
C THR A 21 5.76 16.71 3.23
N ILE A 22 4.76 15.85 3.11
CA ILE A 22 4.18 15.13 4.23
C ILE A 22 5.36 14.33 4.77
N ASP A 23 5.78 14.60 6.00
CA ASP A 23 6.57 13.62 6.75
C ASP A 23 5.65 12.39 6.87
N ASN A 24 5.79 11.46 5.94
CA ASN A 24 5.02 10.23 5.94
C ASN A 24 5.70 9.16 6.81
N PHE A 25 6.84 9.49 7.42
CA PHE A 25 7.68 8.60 8.23
C PHE A 25 7.99 7.28 7.52
N ASP A 26 7.86 7.23 6.19
CA ASP A 26 7.87 5.99 5.41
C ASP A 26 9.30 5.67 4.97
N ALA A 27 9.86 4.60 5.53
CA ALA A 27 11.15 4.05 5.17
C ALA A 27 11.01 2.60 4.70
N ASP A 28 12.00 2.08 3.96
CA ASP A 28 12.10 0.65 3.69
C ASP A 28 12.13 -0.10 5.03
N PRO A 29 11.11 -0.93 5.34
CA PRO A 29 11.00 -1.58 6.64
C PRO A 29 12.05 -2.69 6.84
N GLY A 30 12.74 -3.10 5.77
CA GLY A 30 13.76 -4.14 5.82
C GLY A 30 13.19 -5.56 5.90
N ALA A 31 14.07 -6.54 5.69
CA ALA A 31 13.70 -7.94 5.66
C ALA A 31 13.21 -8.44 7.03
N GLY A 32 12.09 -9.17 7.04
CA GLY A 32 11.53 -9.78 8.25
C GLY A 32 10.67 -8.84 9.10
N TYR A 33 10.43 -7.61 8.63
CA TYR A 33 9.52 -6.68 9.29
C TYR A 33 8.09 -7.20 9.34
N TRP A 34 7.60 -7.78 8.24
CA TRP A 34 6.30 -8.42 8.15
C TRP A 34 6.37 -9.91 8.46
N GLY A 35 5.48 -10.34 9.35
CA GLY A 35 5.08 -11.73 9.55
C GLY A 35 3.90 -12.09 8.67
N HIS A 36 3.88 -13.35 8.22
CA HIS A 36 2.81 -13.93 7.41
C HIS A 36 2.30 -15.20 8.06
N GLU A 37 0.99 -15.35 8.09
CA GLU A 37 0.32 -16.51 8.66
C GLU A 37 -0.87 -16.88 7.77
N ILE A 38 -0.96 -18.15 7.38
CA ILE A 38 -2.13 -18.72 6.72
C ILE A 38 -2.71 -19.79 7.64
N SER A 39 -4.01 -20.05 7.52
CA SER A 39 -4.66 -21.06 8.35
C SER A 39 -3.94 -22.41 8.29
N GLU A 40 -3.88 -23.13 9.42
CA GLU A 40 -3.16 -24.42 9.52
C GLU A 40 -3.64 -25.46 8.49
N ASN A 41 -4.94 -25.44 8.19
CA ASN A 41 -5.60 -26.35 7.26
C ASN A 41 -5.78 -25.75 5.85
N ALA A 42 -5.09 -24.65 5.54
CA ALA A 42 -5.13 -24.06 4.21
C ALA A 42 -4.57 -25.03 3.16
N ASP A 43 -5.11 -24.98 1.94
CA ASP A 43 -4.51 -25.65 0.79
C ASP A 43 -3.14 -25.03 0.53
N SER A 44 -2.08 -25.79 0.78
CA SER A 44 -0.70 -25.32 0.69
C SER A 44 -0.23 -25.04 -0.75
N THR A 45 -1.00 -25.44 -1.75
CA THR A 45 -0.70 -25.18 -3.16
C THR A 45 -1.41 -23.94 -3.70
N LEU A 46 -2.50 -23.53 -3.05
CA LEU A 46 -3.34 -22.41 -3.50
C LEU A 46 -3.34 -21.22 -2.54
N SER A 47 -3.02 -21.44 -1.26
CA SER A 47 -2.98 -20.38 -0.25
C SER A 47 -1.58 -19.80 -0.13
N TYR A 48 -1.50 -18.47 -0.21
CA TYR A 48 -0.23 -17.75 -0.15
C TYR A 48 -0.45 -16.31 0.28
N ILE A 49 0.65 -15.68 0.71
CA ILE A 49 0.76 -14.23 0.90
C ILE A 49 2.10 -13.82 0.31
N ASN A 50 2.04 -13.01 -0.74
CA ASN A 50 3.20 -12.42 -1.38
C ASN A 50 3.17 -10.92 -1.11
N GLU A 51 4.16 -10.47 -0.35
CA GLU A 51 4.45 -9.07 -0.13
C GLU A 51 5.60 -8.68 -1.05
N THR A 52 5.41 -7.58 -1.77
CA THR A 52 6.45 -6.94 -2.57
C THR A 52 6.36 -5.43 -2.44
N TYR A 53 7.47 -4.71 -2.64
CA TYR A 53 7.49 -3.25 -2.65
C TYR A 53 7.37 -2.70 -4.07
N VAL A 54 6.56 -1.65 -4.22
CA VAL A 54 6.35 -0.94 -5.48
C VAL A 54 7.55 -0.01 -5.70
N ALA A 55 8.28 -0.23 -6.79
CA ALA A 55 9.46 0.57 -7.12
C ALA A 55 9.23 1.59 -8.26
N ASP A 56 8.22 1.37 -9.12
CA ASP A 56 7.88 2.27 -10.23
C ASP A 56 6.48 1.96 -10.80
N PRO A 57 5.55 2.94 -10.89
CA PRO A 57 5.60 4.26 -10.27
C PRO A 57 5.28 4.18 -8.77
N VAL A 58 6.15 4.75 -7.94
CA VAL A 58 5.89 4.88 -6.49
C VAL A 58 4.90 6.01 -6.27
N THR A 59 3.77 5.71 -5.62
CA THR A 59 2.78 6.75 -5.28
C THR A 59 3.23 7.53 -4.05
N GLU A 60 3.66 6.85 -2.97
CA GLU A 60 4.15 7.49 -1.74
C GLU A 60 5.19 6.63 -1.03
N GLY A 61 6.34 7.24 -0.71
CA GLY A 61 7.41 6.69 0.14
C GLY A 61 7.97 5.32 -0.28
N SER A 62 8.96 4.83 0.45
CA SER A 62 9.65 3.58 0.10
C SER A 62 8.94 2.32 0.61
N GLY A 63 8.02 2.45 1.56
CA GLY A 63 7.19 1.36 2.07
C GLY A 63 5.91 1.13 1.26
N ALA A 64 5.76 1.80 0.11
CA ALA A 64 4.72 1.47 -0.86
C ALA A 64 4.76 -0.02 -1.20
N MET A 65 3.69 -0.74 -0.86
CA MET A 65 3.63 -2.19 -0.91
C MET A 65 2.52 -2.67 -1.84
N GLN A 66 2.80 -3.73 -2.61
CA GLN A 66 1.80 -4.56 -3.28
C GLN A 66 1.65 -5.87 -2.50
N LEU A 67 0.40 -6.17 -2.12
CA LEU A 67 0.03 -7.39 -1.42
C LEU A 67 -0.81 -8.26 -2.34
N GLU A 68 -0.32 -9.46 -2.65
CA GLU A 68 -1.10 -10.50 -3.31
C GLU A 68 -1.34 -11.64 -2.33
N TYR A 69 -2.59 -12.02 -2.12
CA TYR A 69 -2.92 -13.09 -1.19
C TYR A 69 -4.02 -13.98 -1.76
N SER A 70 -4.04 -15.21 -1.26
CA SER A 70 -5.04 -16.20 -1.61
C SER A 70 -5.41 -17.01 -0.37
N ALA A 71 -6.70 -17.10 -0.10
CA ALA A 71 -7.25 -17.82 1.06
C ALA A 71 -8.07 -19.02 0.57
N HIS A 72 -7.42 -20.17 0.42
CA HIS A 72 -8.06 -21.43 0.03
C HIS A 72 -8.08 -22.37 1.21
N ASN A 73 -9.13 -22.31 2.02
CA ASN A 73 -9.21 -23.10 3.25
C ASN A 73 -10.24 -24.21 3.15
N ILE A 74 -9.95 -25.31 3.83
CA ILE A 74 -10.84 -26.47 3.92
C ILE A 74 -11.74 -26.43 5.17
N GLU A 75 -11.70 -25.32 5.91
CA GLU A 75 -12.39 -25.17 7.18
C GLU A 75 -13.80 -24.60 7.02
N ALA A 76 -14.73 -25.04 7.88
CA ALA A 76 -16.13 -24.65 7.80
C ALA A 76 -16.38 -23.14 8.02
N TRP A 77 -15.44 -22.44 8.64
CA TRP A 77 -15.49 -21.00 8.88
C TRP A 77 -14.75 -20.18 7.81
N GLY A 78 -14.18 -20.82 6.78
CA GLY A 78 -13.58 -20.16 5.61
C GLY A 78 -12.07 -19.88 5.70
N GLY A 79 -11.46 -19.92 6.90
CA GLY A 79 -10.03 -19.73 7.10
C GLY A 79 -9.53 -18.28 6.97
N TYR A 80 -8.21 -18.06 7.05
CA TYR A 80 -7.60 -16.73 6.88
C TYR A 80 -6.25 -16.75 6.15
N ALA A 81 -5.87 -15.56 5.65
CA ALA A 81 -4.52 -15.15 5.33
C ALA A 81 -4.25 -13.83 6.10
N LYS A 82 -3.12 -13.74 6.78
CA LYS A 82 -2.80 -12.66 7.72
C LYS A 82 -1.37 -12.16 7.47
N ILE A 83 -1.25 -10.84 7.34
CA ILE A 83 0.01 -10.11 7.39
C ILE A 83 0.00 -9.27 8.67
N PHE A 84 1.13 -9.21 9.38
CA PHE A 84 1.21 -8.50 10.64
C PHE A 84 2.65 -8.07 10.94
N HIS A 85 2.81 -7.04 11.76
CA HIS A 85 4.09 -6.68 12.38
C HIS A 85 3.90 -6.77 13.89
N MET A 86 4.87 -7.37 14.61
CA MET A 86 4.86 -7.44 16.07
C MET A 86 5.98 -6.56 16.60
N LEU A 87 5.60 -5.52 17.35
CA LEU A 87 6.53 -4.86 18.25
C LEU A 87 6.66 -5.72 19.51
N GLY A 88 7.87 -6.12 19.86
CA GLY A 88 8.22 -6.83 21.09
C GLY A 88 7.89 -6.05 22.38
N GLY A 89 7.65 -4.75 22.27
CA GLY A 89 7.08 -3.90 23.33
C GLY A 89 8.06 -3.54 24.45
N SER A 90 9.36 -3.67 24.21
CA SER A 90 10.39 -3.15 25.12
C SER A 90 10.68 -1.68 24.84
N ASP A 91 10.96 -0.90 25.88
CA ASP A 91 11.31 0.54 25.76
C ASP A 91 12.55 0.81 24.88
N ASP A 92 13.37 -0.22 24.62
CA ASP A 92 14.59 -0.15 23.79
C ASP A 92 14.35 -0.59 22.32
N GLU A 93 13.13 -1.00 21.96
CA GLU A 93 12.81 -1.39 20.59
C GLU A 93 12.62 -0.15 19.72
N PRO A 94 13.21 -0.09 18.51
CA PRO A 94 12.95 1.01 17.60
C PRO A 94 11.45 1.09 17.26
N GLU A 95 10.92 2.31 17.21
CA GLU A 95 9.57 2.56 16.71
C GLU A 95 9.41 2.00 15.28
N SER A 96 8.16 1.75 14.91
CA SER A 96 7.83 1.28 13.57
C SER A 96 8.38 2.27 12.53
N PRO A 97 9.19 1.84 11.54
CA PRO A 97 9.60 2.68 10.43
C PRO A 97 8.46 2.97 9.45
N LEU A 98 7.25 2.45 9.73
CA LEU A 98 6.03 2.71 8.99
C LEU A 98 4.96 3.22 9.97
N GLU A 99 4.70 4.52 9.94
CA GLU A 99 3.71 5.14 10.82
C GLU A 99 2.60 5.86 10.04
N GLY A 100 1.54 6.26 10.76
CA GLY A 100 0.48 7.07 10.21
C GLY A 100 -0.62 6.30 9.47
N SER A 101 -1.29 7.01 8.56
CA SER A 101 -2.47 6.49 7.85
C SER A 101 -2.07 5.73 6.59
N TRP A 102 -2.48 4.48 6.53
CA TRP A 102 -2.34 3.65 5.34
C TRP A 102 -3.42 3.99 4.32
N LYS A 103 -3.06 4.02 3.04
CA LYS A 103 -4.00 4.27 1.96
C LYS A 103 -3.74 3.41 0.74
N LEU A 104 -4.79 3.19 -0.03
CA LEU A 104 -4.72 2.54 -1.33
C LEU A 104 -4.24 3.55 -2.39
N SER A 105 -3.49 3.10 -3.40
CA SER A 105 -3.15 3.96 -4.55
C SER A 105 -4.44 4.47 -5.23
N PRO A 106 -4.57 5.78 -5.51
CA PRO A 106 -5.82 6.37 -6.01
C PRO A 106 -5.97 6.19 -7.53
N VAL A 107 -5.80 4.96 -8.02
CA VAL A 107 -5.90 4.59 -9.44
C VAL A 107 -6.88 3.43 -9.63
N ALA A 108 -7.47 3.34 -10.82
CA ALA A 108 -8.31 2.18 -11.16
C ALA A 108 -7.48 0.89 -11.09
N GLY A 109 -8.06 -0.16 -10.50
CA GLY A 109 -7.40 -1.45 -10.32
C GLY A 109 -6.39 -1.51 -9.18
N ALA A 110 -6.28 -0.49 -8.32
CA ALA A 110 -5.41 -0.55 -7.15
C ALA A 110 -5.80 -1.65 -6.15
N LEU A 111 -7.07 -2.07 -6.15
CA LEU A 111 -7.54 -3.30 -5.50
C LEU A 111 -8.36 -4.13 -6.49
N GLY A 112 -8.22 -5.45 -6.43
CA GLY A 112 -8.99 -6.34 -7.27
C GLY A 112 -9.05 -7.77 -6.74
N VAL A 113 -10.03 -8.51 -7.26
CA VAL A 113 -10.31 -9.90 -6.90
C VAL A 113 -10.58 -10.70 -8.17
N GLY A 114 -10.01 -11.89 -8.24
CA GLY A 114 -10.25 -12.84 -9.30
C GLY A 114 -9.66 -14.21 -8.99
N PRO A 115 -9.71 -15.13 -9.97
CA PRO A 115 -9.33 -16.53 -9.78
C PRO A 115 -7.82 -16.78 -9.66
N SER A 116 -6.97 -15.79 -9.98
CA SER A 116 -5.52 -15.92 -9.97
C SER A 116 -4.84 -14.57 -9.69
N PRO A 117 -3.59 -14.56 -9.22
CA PRO A 117 -2.85 -13.31 -9.03
C PRO A 117 -2.80 -12.48 -10.32
N GLY A 118 -3.02 -11.17 -10.18
CA GLY A 118 -3.17 -10.22 -11.29
C GLY A 118 -4.47 -10.31 -12.11
N ASP A 119 -5.36 -11.27 -11.84
CA ASP A 119 -6.68 -11.34 -12.48
C ASP A 119 -7.72 -10.64 -11.60
N TYR A 120 -8.33 -9.57 -12.11
CA TYR A 120 -9.37 -8.79 -11.43
C TYR A 120 -10.74 -8.90 -12.11
N SER A 121 -11.02 -10.02 -12.80
CA SER A 121 -12.22 -10.23 -13.60
C SER A 121 -13.51 -10.34 -12.79
N TRP A 122 -13.45 -10.67 -11.49
CA TRP A 122 -14.65 -10.70 -10.64
C TRP A 122 -14.99 -9.30 -10.13
N TRP A 123 -13.98 -8.55 -9.69
CA TRP A 123 -14.15 -7.17 -9.23
C TRP A 123 -12.81 -6.42 -9.21
N SER A 124 -12.84 -5.13 -9.55
CA SER A 124 -11.73 -4.19 -9.36
C SER A 124 -12.23 -2.82 -8.94
N SER A 125 -11.41 -2.08 -8.19
CA SER A 125 -11.69 -0.69 -7.82
C SER A 125 -11.66 0.23 -9.04
N SER A 126 -12.61 1.14 -9.13
CA SER A 126 -12.60 2.23 -10.12
C SER A 126 -11.79 3.43 -9.62
N ALA A 127 -11.49 4.39 -10.50
CA ALA A 127 -10.88 5.65 -10.08
C ALA A 127 -11.87 6.50 -9.24
N GLU A 128 -13.17 6.35 -9.51
CA GLU A 128 -14.24 7.00 -8.76
C GLU A 128 -14.33 6.49 -7.32
N ASP A 129 -14.06 5.20 -7.08
CA ASP A 129 -14.05 4.61 -5.73
C ASP A 129 -13.03 5.31 -4.81
N ALA A 130 -11.85 5.68 -5.33
CA ALA A 130 -10.82 6.38 -4.57
C ALA A 130 -11.28 7.78 -4.08
N THR A 131 -12.18 8.43 -4.82
CA THR A 131 -12.69 9.76 -4.47
C THR A 131 -13.94 9.71 -3.61
N THR A 132 -14.83 8.76 -3.88
CA THR A 132 -16.13 8.64 -3.20
C THR A 132 -16.04 7.93 -1.86
N ARG A 133 -14.98 7.13 -1.64
CA ARG A 133 -14.70 6.39 -0.41
C ARG A 133 -13.37 6.80 0.22
N ALA A 134 -12.97 8.06 0.03
CA ALA A 134 -11.83 8.62 0.73
C ALA A 134 -12.13 8.62 2.25
N CYS A 135 -11.48 7.73 2.98
CA CYS A 135 -11.50 7.66 4.44
C CYS A 135 -10.44 8.61 5.01
#